data_AF-A0A8T8I0U0-F1
#
_entry.id   AF-A0A8T8I0U0-F1
#
_cell.length_a   1.000
_cell.length_b   1.000
_cell.length_c   1.000
_cell.angle_alpha   90.00
_cell.angle_beta   90.00
_cell.angle_gamma   90.00
#
_symmetry.space_group_name_H-M   'P 1'
#
loop_
_entity.id
_entity.type
_entity.pdbx_description
1 polymer ?
#
loop_
_entity_poly.entity_id
_entity_poly.type
_entity_poly.pdbx_seq_one_letter_code
_entity_poly.pdbx_strand_id
1 'polypeptide(L)'
;MTQAPRLAPEELLMALADRFYAEVSADEVLRALYPDEDLTDAARHLGWFLVQARGGPLTYFDRRGHPSLRARHVPFPITGGLRDRWLRHMRTALDGSGIDDGERAKLW
;
A
#
# COMPACT_ATOMS: atom_id res chain seq x y z
N MET A 1 -31.11 -11.67 -1.35
CA MET A 1 -29.73 -12.19 -1.48
C MET A 1 -28.79 -11.00 -1.35
N THR A 2 -28.10 -10.86 -0.23
CA THR A 2 -27.10 -9.79 -0.07
C THR A 2 -25.88 -10.20 -0.88
N GLN A 3 -25.62 -9.48 -1.97
CA GLN A 3 -24.41 -9.68 -2.77
C GLN A 3 -23.20 -9.44 -1.85
N ALA A 4 -22.25 -10.39 -1.81
CA ALA A 4 -21.00 -10.18 -1.09
C ALA A 4 -20.35 -8.89 -1.60
N PRO A 5 -19.74 -8.07 -0.72
CA PRO A 5 -19.07 -6.85 -1.14
C PRO A 5 -18.02 -7.21 -2.19
N ARG A 6 -18.11 -6.55 -3.35
CA ARG A 6 -17.18 -6.77 -4.46
C ARG A 6 -15.85 -6.16 -4.07
N LEU A 7 -14.85 -7.02 -3.90
CA LEU A 7 -13.48 -6.60 -3.66
C LEU A 7 -12.97 -5.78 -4.85
N ALA A 8 -12.16 -4.76 -4.57
CA ALA A 8 -11.41 -4.08 -5.61
C ALA A 8 -10.59 -5.12 -6.42
N PRO A 9 -10.65 -5.10 -7.76
CA PRO A 9 -9.82 -5.95 -8.61
C PRO A 9 -8.34 -5.90 -8.22
N GLU A 10 -7.65 -7.02 -8.34
CA GLU A 10 -6.22 -7.15 -8.04
C GLU A 10 -5.39 -6.06 -8.76
N GLU A 11 -5.67 -5.85 -10.05
CA GLU A 11 -4.99 -4.86 -10.87
C GLU A 11 -5.15 -3.42 -10.33
N LEU A 12 -6.32 -3.08 -9.77
CA LEU A 12 -6.53 -1.76 -9.16
C LEU A 12 -5.77 -1.61 -7.84
N LEU A 13 -5.63 -2.69 -7.04
CA LEU A 13 -4.85 -2.65 -5.80
C LEU A 13 -3.34 -2.59 -6.07
N MET A 14 -2.87 -3.27 -7.13
CA MET A 14 -1.49 -3.14 -7.60
C MET A 14 -1.22 -1.70 -8.09
N ALA A 15 -2.10 -1.16 -8.94
CA ALA A 15 -1.99 0.21 -9.44
C ALA A 15 -2.09 1.27 -8.33
N LEU A 16 -2.87 1.01 -7.27
CA LEU A 16 -2.90 1.86 -6.08
C LEU A 16 -1.54 1.92 -5.40
N ALA A 17 -0.86 0.78 -5.25
CA ALA A 17 0.47 0.74 -4.65
C ALA A 17 1.51 1.48 -5.51
N ASP A 18 1.43 1.35 -6.84
CA ASP A 18 2.31 2.09 -7.76
C ASP A 18 2.10 3.60 -7.65
N ARG A 19 0.84 4.06 -7.63
CA ARG A 19 0.50 5.48 -7.43
C ARG A 19 1.00 5.99 -6.08
N PHE A 20 0.78 5.22 -5.02
CA PHE A 20 1.27 5.57 -3.68
C PHE A 20 2.79 5.76 -3.67
N TYR A 21 3.55 4.89 -4.32
CA TYR A 21 5.01 5.01 -4.37
C TYR A 21 5.50 6.12 -5.32
N ALA A 22 4.71 6.52 -6.31
CA ALA A 22 4.98 7.73 -7.09
C ALA A 22 4.84 9.01 -6.24
N GLU A 23 3.88 9.07 -5.32
CA GLU A 23 3.76 10.17 -4.35
C GLU A 23 4.90 10.14 -3.32
N VAL A 24 5.26 8.96 -2.81
CA VAL A 24 6.39 8.79 -1.87
C VAL A 24 7.73 9.19 -2.49
N SER A 25 7.96 8.88 -3.76
CA SER A 25 9.22 9.21 -4.44
C SER A 25 9.41 10.72 -4.60
N ALA A 26 8.31 11.49 -4.68
CA ALA A 26 8.32 12.95 -4.75
C ALA A 26 8.45 13.63 -3.37
N ASP A 27 8.25 12.94 -2.25
CA ASP A 27 8.45 13.47 -0.90
C ASP A 27 9.87 13.15 -0.41
N GLU A 28 10.76 14.13 -0.49
CA GLU A 28 12.17 13.99 -0.09
C GLU A 28 12.36 13.40 1.32
N VAL A 29 11.46 13.70 2.26
CA VAL A 29 11.56 13.23 3.65
C VAL A 29 11.24 11.74 3.76
N LEU A 30 10.21 11.27 3.05
CA LEU A 30 9.90 9.84 3.02
C LEU A 30 10.87 9.09 2.13
N ARG A 31 11.24 9.66 0.99
CA ARG A 31 12.18 9.07 0.04
C ARG A 31 13.52 8.75 0.71
N ALA A 32 14.00 9.63 1.60
CA ALA A 32 15.23 9.42 2.36
C ALA A 32 15.21 8.18 3.29
N LEU A 33 14.05 7.59 3.57
CA LEU A 33 13.94 6.35 4.35
C LEU A 33 14.25 5.09 3.53
N TYR A 34 14.26 5.21 2.20
CA TYR A 34 14.45 4.08 1.30
C TYR A 34 15.90 4.03 0.81
N PRO A 35 16.62 2.91 1.05
CA PRO A 35 18.02 2.78 0.63
C PRO A 35 18.15 2.65 -0.89
N ASP A 36 17.16 2.03 -1.53
CA ASP A 36 17.16 1.79 -2.97
C ASP A 36 16.75 3.05 -3.74
N GLU A 37 17.35 3.23 -4.91
CA GLU A 37 16.96 4.31 -5.84
C GLU A 37 15.59 4.07 -6.47
N ASP A 38 15.33 2.81 -6.79
CA ASP A 38 14.10 2.33 -7.39
C ASP A 38 13.15 1.77 -6.31
N LEU A 39 11.91 2.27 -6.29
CA LEU A 39 10.87 1.85 -5.36
C LEU A 39 9.92 0.79 -5.94
N THR A 40 10.19 0.28 -7.15
CA THR A 40 9.34 -0.70 -7.86
C THR A 40 9.06 -1.95 -7.02
N ASP A 41 10.08 -2.50 -6.35
CA ASP A 41 9.87 -3.66 -5.50
C ASP A 41 9.07 -3.30 -4.24
N ALA A 42 9.32 -2.13 -3.65
CA ALA A 42 8.56 -1.65 -2.51
C ALA A 42 7.06 -1.48 -2.83
N ALA A 43 6.75 -0.96 -4.03
CA ALA A 43 5.40 -0.86 -4.57
C ALA A 43 4.77 -2.23 -4.77
N ARG A 44 5.46 -3.15 -5.43
CA ARG A 44 4.99 -4.51 -5.68
C ARG A 44 4.68 -5.26 -4.39
N HIS A 45 5.53 -5.10 -3.38
CA HIS A 45 5.34 -5.71 -2.08
C HIS A 45 4.11 -5.18 -1.35
N LEU A 46 3.86 -3.87 -1.42
CA LEU A 46 2.65 -3.28 -0.87
C LEU A 46 1.41 -3.75 -1.65
N GLY A 47 1.48 -3.79 -2.97
CA GLY A 47 0.39 -4.26 -3.83
C GLY A 47 -0.02 -5.69 -3.48
N TRP A 48 0.93 -6.63 -3.44
CA TRP A 48 0.65 -8.01 -3.03
C TRP A 48 0.07 -8.11 -1.63
N PHE A 49 0.56 -7.28 -0.69
CA PHE A 49 0.00 -7.24 0.65
C PHE A 49 -1.46 -6.77 0.65
N LEU A 50 -1.79 -5.70 -0.08
CA LEU A 50 -3.15 -5.17 -0.19
C LEU A 50 -4.10 -6.18 -0.83
N VAL A 51 -3.67 -6.84 -1.91
CA VAL A 51 -4.43 -7.89 -2.59
C VAL A 51 -4.74 -9.03 -1.62
N GLN A 52 -3.72 -9.54 -0.94
CA GLN A 52 -3.88 -10.64 0.01
C GLN A 52 -4.75 -10.23 1.21
N ALA A 53 -4.57 -9.02 1.75
CA ALA A 53 -5.34 -8.50 2.87
C ALA A 53 -6.84 -8.35 2.56
N ARG A 54 -7.20 -8.26 1.28
CA ARG A 54 -8.58 -8.23 0.79
C ARG A 54 -9.13 -9.59 0.40
N GLY A 55 -8.40 -10.68 0.68
CA GLY A 55 -8.84 -12.04 0.38
C GLY A 55 -8.50 -12.50 -1.04
N GLY A 56 -7.63 -11.78 -1.74
CA GLY A 56 -7.03 -12.24 -2.99
C GLY A 56 -5.97 -13.35 -2.77
N PRO A 57 -5.19 -13.67 -3.82
CA PRO A 57 -4.15 -14.69 -3.75
C PRO A 57 -3.13 -14.48 -2.63
N LEU A 58 -2.53 -15.57 -2.14
CA LEU A 58 -1.50 -15.57 -1.08
C LEU A 58 -0.10 -15.17 -1.58
N THR A 59 -0.01 -14.43 -2.69
CA THR A 59 1.26 -14.12 -3.36
C THR A 59 2.26 -13.39 -2.45
N TYR A 60 1.78 -12.50 -1.56
CA TYR A 60 2.68 -11.86 -0.60
C TYR A 60 3.31 -12.91 0.32
N PHE A 61 2.50 -13.82 0.88
CA PHE A 61 3.01 -14.89 1.74
C PHE A 61 3.99 -15.80 1.00
N ASP A 62 3.67 -16.22 -0.22
CA ASP A 62 4.54 -17.12 -0.99
C ASP A 62 5.90 -16.48 -1.32
N ARG A 63 5.92 -15.16 -1.56
CA ARG A 63 7.14 -14.43 -1.96
C ARG A 63 7.93 -13.88 -0.77
N ARG A 64 7.25 -13.51 0.31
CA ARG A 64 7.83 -12.74 1.42
C ARG A 64 7.68 -13.43 2.77
N GLY A 65 6.94 -14.52 2.87
CA GLY A 65 6.60 -15.20 4.12
C GLY A 65 5.60 -14.41 4.97
N HIS A 66 5.51 -14.77 6.25
CA HIS A 66 4.56 -14.17 7.18
C HIS A 66 4.69 -12.62 7.24
N PRO A 67 3.58 -11.86 7.16
CA PRO A 67 3.64 -10.40 7.10
C PRO A 67 4.39 -9.73 8.23
N SER A 68 4.16 -10.13 9.48
CA SER A 68 4.84 -9.60 10.68
C SER A 68 5.13 -8.10 10.60
N LEU A 69 4.12 -7.30 10.23
CA LEU A 69 4.31 -5.92 9.77
C LEU A 69 5.07 -5.08 10.78
N ARG A 70 4.70 -5.15 12.07
CA ARG A 70 5.41 -4.43 13.14
C ARG A 70 6.90 -4.75 13.15
N ALA A 71 7.28 -6.04 13.12
CA ALA A 71 8.68 -6.45 13.14
C ALA A 71 9.46 -5.94 11.92
N ARG A 72 8.84 -5.92 10.73
CA ARG A 72 9.47 -5.38 9.51
C ARG A 72 9.64 -3.86 9.54
N HIS A 73 8.85 -3.16 10.35
CA HIS A 73 8.90 -1.69 10.46
C HIS A 73 9.71 -1.19 11.67
N VAL A 74 10.06 -2.06 12.63
CA VAL A 74 10.92 -1.73 13.79
C VAL A 74 12.25 -1.07 13.42
N PRO A 75 12.95 -1.47 12.33
CA PRO A 75 14.23 -0.84 11.97
C PRO A 75 14.12 0.64 11.56
N PHE A 76 12.92 1.12 11.23
CA PHE A 76 12.72 2.48 10.75
C PHE A 76 12.20 3.39 11.87
N PRO A 77 12.75 4.61 12.03
CA PRO A 77 12.34 5.55 13.06
C PRO A 77 11.03 6.26 12.67
N ILE A 78 9.91 5.52 12.57
CA ILE A 78 8.61 6.04 12.13
C ILE A 78 8.03 6.98 13.20
N THR A 79 8.26 8.27 13.02
CA THR A 79 7.67 9.34 13.86
C THR A 79 6.22 9.62 13.47
N GLY A 80 5.50 10.37 14.31
CA GLY A 80 4.16 10.87 13.96
C GLY A 80 4.16 11.69 12.67
N GLY A 81 5.19 12.51 12.44
CA GLY A 81 5.33 13.29 11.21
C GLY A 81 5.52 12.42 9.96
N LEU A 82 6.29 11.34 10.06
CA LEU A 82 6.46 10.38 8.95
C LEU A 82 5.17 9.61 8.67
N ARG A 83 4.47 9.17 9.72
CA ARG A 83 3.15 8.54 9.60
C ARG A 83 2.18 9.47 8.87
N ASP A 84 2.10 10.73 9.26
CA ASP A 84 1.14 11.67 8.68
C ASP A 84 1.47 11.99 7.21
N ARG A 85 2.75 12.04 6.84
CA ARG A 85 3.18 12.12 5.43
C ARG A 85 2.71 10.90 4.65
N TRP A 86 3.00 9.70 5.16
CA TRP A 86 2.61 8.44 4.54
C TRP A 86 1.09 8.38 4.32
N LEU A 87 0.31 8.74 5.34
CA LEU A 87 -1.16 8.75 5.27
C LEU A 87 -1.67 9.73 4.22
N ARG A 88 -1.09 10.93 4.11
CA ARG A 88 -1.49 11.89 3.08
C ARG A 88 -1.27 11.34 1.67
N HIS A 89 -0.12 10.74 1.41
CA HIS A 89 0.18 10.16 0.10
C HIS A 89 -0.72 8.96 -0.24
N MET A 90 -1.02 8.11 0.75
CA MET A 90 -1.98 7.01 0.56
C MET A 90 -3.38 7.54 0.26
N ARG A 91 -3.81 8.63 0.89
CA ARG A 91 -5.09 9.27 0.59
C ARG A 91 -5.11 9.82 -0.84
N THR A 92 -4.08 10.55 -1.25
CA THR A 92 -3.96 11.06 -2.63
C THR A 92 -4.02 9.92 -3.66
N ALA A 93 -3.30 8.83 -3.40
CA ALA A 93 -3.29 7.66 -4.27
C ALA A 93 -4.68 6.99 -4.35
N LEU A 94 -5.37 6.86 -3.22
CA LEU A 94 -6.74 6.32 -3.15
C LEU A 94 -7.74 7.19 -3.92
N ASP A 95 -7.68 8.51 -3.74
CA ASP A 95 -8.58 9.45 -4.43
C ASP A 95 -8.40 9.39 -5.97
N GLY A 96 -7.18 9.11 -6.43
CA GLY A 96 -6.89 8.91 -7.85
C GLY A 96 -7.07 7.49 -8.39
N SER A 97 -7.34 6.50 -7.54
CA SER A 97 -7.23 5.06 -7.90
C SER A 97 -8.35 4.53 -8.82
N GLY A 98 -9.49 5.21 -8.90
CA GLY A 98 -10.68 4.68 -9.59
C GLY A 98 -11.41 3.56 -8.82
N ILE A 99 -10.98 3.26 -7.59
CA ILE A 99 -11.71 2.40 -6.66
C ILE A 99 -12.99 3.13 -6.22
N ASP A 100 -14.13 2.44 -6.24
CA ASP A 100 -15.41 3.03 -5.86
C ASP A 100 -15.40 3.55 -4.41
N ASP A 101 -16.20 4.59 -4.16
CA ASP A 101 -16.21 5.29 -2.87
C ASP A 101 -16.55 4.37 -1.68
N GLY A 102 -17.39 3.35 -1.90
CA GLY A 102 -17.79 2.39 -0.87
C GLY A 102 -16.64 1.46 -0.47
N GLU A 103 -15.85 1.00 -1.44
CA GLU A 103 -14.64 0.22 -1.18
C GLU A 103 -13.48 1.09 -0.69
N ARG A 104 -13.33 2.33 -1.18
CA ARG A 104 -12.32 3.29 -0.70
C ARG A 104 -12.52 3.61 0.77
N ALA A 105 -13.76 3.78 1.23
CA ALA A 105 -14.08 4.00 2.64
C ALA A 105 -13.70 2.82 3.55
N LYS A 106 -13.54 1.60 3.03
CA LYS A 106 -13.07 0.42 3.79
C LYS A 106 -11.55 0.26 3.78
N LEU A 107 -10.86 1.00 2.91
CA LEU A 107 -9.40 1.04 2.80
C LEU A 107 -8.76 2.09 3.73
N TRP A 108 -9.57 3.03 4.23
CA TRP A 108 -9.17 4.09 5.13
C TRP A 108 -9.70 3.89 6.55
#